data_AF-A0A2R5FWW3-F1
#
_entry.id   AF-A0A2R5FWW3-F1
#
_cell.length_a   1.000
_cell.length_b   1.000
_cell.length_c   1.000
_cell.angle_alpha   90.00
_cell.angle_beta   90.00
_cell.angle_gamma   90.00
#
_symmetry.space_group_name_H-M   'P 1'
#
loop_
_entity.id
_entity.type
_entity.pdbx_description
1 polymer ?
#
loop_
_entity_poly.entity_id
_entity_poly.type
_entity_poly.pdbx_seq_one_letter_code
_entity_poly.pdbx_strand_id
1 'polypeptide(L)'
;MQFLLNHRKKKISKFQVAALVSILPSILFLSDISSAGSRTESVAVVNSGCRNFIGRVSSSGDLYLPSGSRLCQGDRINPAKGATVKVLCYLNGNFVYLKHSTVFKEPDTCTVPQEITELCTGLNPSNCYNPKGAGEEKEAPTLISPYGSSMLSTRPLISWSAVSNATNYTVIVKGYEFYWEATVDQKTTTLAYPKEQIELQLGNTYKITVIANLRGSLISSEPLVISILPEKDQKEIAYKVKQINELNLPPDEAAFLDLDAVFMSKSLLNESIETLKTRVAAGSQNPTLYRVLADRYLEAWLPNEALRNYQVANELAKRTRNSDELARVQQRLKLVEWHNR
;
A
#
# COMPACT_ATOMS: atom_id res chain seq x y z
N MET A 1 -27.17 -37.45 43.29
CA MET A 1 -26.42 -38.66 43.64
C MET A 1 -25.20 -38.72 42.72
N GLN A 2 -24.01 -38.56 43.31
CA GLN A 2 -22.60 -38.68 42.84
C GLN A 2 -22.30 -38.68 41.32
N PHE A 3 -21.61 -37.66 40.78
CA PHE A 3 -20.14 -37.51 40.70
C PHE A 3 -19.41 -38.64 39.96
N LEU A 4 -18.77 -38.33 38.84
CA LEU A 4 -17.30 -38.35 38.73
C LEU A 4 -16.81 -37.64 37.46
N LEU A 5 -16.04 -36.57 37.70
CA LEU A 5 -15.17 -35.87 36.77
C LEU A 5 -13.98 -36.77 36.39
N ASN A 6 -13.46 -36.64 35.17
CA ASN A 6 -12.06 -36.97 34.92
C ASN A 6 -11.37 -35.87 34.10
N HIS A 7 -10.62 -35.05 34.82
CA HIS A 7 -9.63 -34.11 34.28
C HIS A 7 -8.33 -34.86 33.96
N ARG A 8 -7.81 -34.74 32.74
CA ARG A 8 -6.37 -34.89 32.48
C ARG A 8 -5.76 -33.54 32.11
N LYS A 9 -4.96 -33.01 33.04
CA LYS A 9 -4.04 -31.88 32.86
C LYS A 9 -2.63 -32.39 32.57
N LYS A 10 -1.85 -31.51 31.90
CA LYS A 10 -0.38 -31.43 31.75
C LYS A 10 0.25 -32.38 30.70
N LYS A 11 1.21 -31.96 29.88
CA LYS A 11 2.34 -31.03 30.14
C LYS A 11 2.66 -30.14 28.93
N ILE A 12 2.93 -28.88 29.23
CA ILE A 12 3.67 -27.94 28.38
C ILE A 12 5.15 -28.26 28.55
N SER A 13 5.90 -28.55 27.48
CA SER A 13 7.36 -28.61 27.53
C SER A 13 7.93 -27.30 26.99
N LYS A 14 8.71 -26.63 27.84
CA LYS A 14 9.53 -25.47 27.48
C LYS A 14 10.75 -25.98 26.71
N PHE A 15 10.93 -25.53 25.47
CA PHE A 15 12.21 -25.67 24.77
C PHE A 15 13.08 -24.47 25.14
N GLN A 16 14.12 -24.71 25.94
CA GLN A 16 15.24 -23.79 26.11
C GLN A 16 16.29 -24.13 25.08
N VAL A 17 16.61 -23.18 24.19
CA VAL A 17 17.77 -23.28 23.29
C VAL A 17 18.96 -22.68 24.04
N ALA A 18 19.91 -23.54 24.40
CA ALA A 18 21.19 -23.15 24.97
C ALA A 18 22.05 -22.50 23.87
N ALA A 19 22.62 -21.33 24.18
CA ALA A 19 23.62 -20.66 23.38
C ALA A 19 24.95 -21.43 23.47
N LEU A 20 25.45 -21.89 22.33
CA LEU A 20 26.82 -22.39 22.19
C LEU A 20 27.70 -21.25 21.69
N VAL A 21 28.50 -20.72 22.62
CA VAL A 21 29.63 -19.83 22.35
C VAL A 21 30.76 -20.70 21.81
N SER A 22 30.97 -20.69 20.49
CA SER A 22 32.14 -21.30 19.87
C SER A 22 33.26 -20.26 19.71
N ILE A 23 34.27 -20.40 20.56
CA ILE A 23 35.55 -19.67 20.50
C ILE A 23 36.34 -20.25 19.32
N LEU A 24 36.57 -19.45 18.28
CA LEU A 24 37.52 -19.77 17.21
C LEU A 24 38.88 -19.14 17.54
N PRO A 25 40.00 -19.90 17.49
CA PRO A 25 41.32 -19.36 17.70
C PRO A 25 41.84 -18.68 16.43
N SER A 26 42.36 -17.47 16.61
CA SER A 26 43.12 -16.70 15.64
C SER A 26 44.34 -17.49 15.15
N ILE A 27 44.40 -17.77 13.85
CA ILE A 27 45.63 -18.19 13.18
C ILE A 27 45.94 -17.16 12.10
N LEU A 28 46.99 -16.39 12.34
CA LEU A 28 47.66 -15.53 11.38
C LEU A 28 48.51 -16.41 10.47
N PHE A 29 48.18 -16.45 9.18
CA PHE A 29 49.12 -16.83 8.13
C PHE A 29 49.35 -15.62 7.23
N LEU A 30 50.55 -15.05 7.36
CA LEU A 30 51.15 -14.17 6.38
C LEU A 30 51.79 -15.05 5.30
N SER A 31 51.34 -14.89 4.06
CA SER A 31 52.10 -15.31 2.88
C SER A 31 51.87 -14.31 1.76
N ASP A 32 52.90 -13.51 1.53
CA ASP A 32 53.06 -12.66 0.35
C ASP A 32 53.11 -13.51 -0.92
N ILE A 33 52.18 -13.28 -1.84
CA ILE A 33 52.38 -13.58 -3.25
C ILE A 33 51.92 -12.37 -4.06
N SER A 34 52.91 -11.68 -4.61
CA SER A 34 52.77 -10.70 -5.68
C SER A 34 52.47 -11.44 -6.99
N SER A 35 51.30 -11.20 -7.57
CA SER A 35 51.08 -11.41 -9.01
C SER A 35 50.24 -10.28 -9.59
N ALA A 36 50.82 -9.65 -10.60
CA ALA A 36 50.27 -8.59 -11.41
C ALA A 36 49.02 -9.03 -12.20
N GLY A 37 48.18 -8.05 -12.55
CA GLY A 37 47.43 -8.08 -13.80
C GLY A 37 46.02 -8.67 -13.75
N SER A 38 45.08 -7.93 -13.16
CA SER A 38 43.89 -7.44 -13.86
C SER A 38 42.94 -6.85 -12.81
N ARG A 39 42.96 -5.54 -12.67
CA ARG A 39 41.84 -4.83 -12.05
C ARG A 39 40.66 -5.03 -13.00
N THR A 40 39.84 -6.02 -12.73
CA THR A 40 38.43 -5.90 -13.10
C THR A 40 37.94 -4.72 -12.28
N GLU A 41 37.84 -3.56 -12.92
CA GLU A 41 37.06 -2.45 -12.40
C GLU A 41 35.65 -3.00 -12.22
N SER A 42 35.33 -3.42 -11.00
CA SER A 42 33.97 -3.45 -10.53
C SER A 42 33.50 -2.00 -10.62
N VAL A 43 32.90 -1.64 -11.75
CA VAL A 43 32.07 -0.46 -11.85
C VAL A 43 30.90 -0.73 -10.91
N ALA A 44 31.11 -0.40 -9.65
CA ALA A 44 30.03 -0.20 -8.71
C ALA A 44 29.20 0.93 -9.34
N VAL A 45 28.10 0.57 -9.99
CA VAL A 45 27.02 1.51 -10.29
C VAL A 45 26.37 1.83 -8.94
N VAL A 46 27.10 2.62 -8.14
CA VAL A 46 26.53 3.36 -7.03
C VAL A 46 25.71 4.45 -7.69
N ASN A 47 24.43 4.17 -7.93
CA ASN A 47 23.49 5.17 -8.43
C ASN A 47 23.16 6.13 -7.28
N SER A 48 24.12 6.97 -6.89
CA SER A 48 24.03 7.96 -5.80
C SER A 48 23.25 9.23 -6.18
N GLY A 49 22.61 9.26 -7.36
CA GLY A 49 21.85 10.41 -7.85
C GLY A 49 20.37 10.17 -8.10
N CYS A 50 19.88 8.94 -8.00
CA CYS A 50 18.52 8.62 -8.40
C CYS A 50 17.49 8.99 -7.32
N ARG A 51 16.72 10.04 -7.59
CA ARG A 51 15.68 10.56 -6.67
C ARG A 51 14.28 10.01 -6.98
N ASN A 52 14.05 9.51 -8.18
CA ASN A 52 12.77 8.95 -8.63
C ASN A 52 13.03 7.62 -9.31
N PHE A 53 12.69 6.53 -8.60
CA PHE A 53 12.70 5.19 -9.19
C PHE A 53 11.46 5.03 -10.06
N ILE A 54 11.65 4.46 -11.24
CA ILE A 54 10.59 4.24 -12.26
C ILE A 54 10.27 2.76 -12.45
N GLY A 55 11.01 1.87 -11.79
CA GLY A 55 10.70 0.45 -11.82
C GLY A 55 11.67 -0.40 -11.02
N ARG A 56 11.55 -1.72 -11.19
CA ARG A 56 12.40 -2.70 -10.52
C ARG A 56 12.66 -3.93 -11.38
N VAL A 57 13.90 -4.40 -11.39
CA VAL A 57 14.26 -5.71 -11.94
C VAL A 57 13.66 -6.80 -11.05
N SER A 58 12.85 -7.68 -11.62
CA SER A 58 12.05 -8.68 -10.89
C SER A 58 12.36 -10.13 -11.28
N SER A 59 13.42 -10.33 -12.07
CA SER A 59 13.98 -11.64 -12.35
C SER A 59 15.50 -11.57 -12.43
N SER A 60 16.16 -12.71 -12.31
CA SER A 60 17.54 -12.87 -12.74
C SER A 60 17.66 -12.76 -14.27
N GLY A 61 18.90 -12.69 -14.77
CA GLY A 61 19.22 -12.77 -16.19
C GLY A 61 19.75 -11.49 -16.82
N ASP A 62 19.81 -10.39 -16.06
CA ASP A 62 20.57 -9.21 -16.45
C ASP A 62 22.05 -9.41 -16.11
N LEU A 63 22.95 -8.86 -16.94
CA LEU A 63 24.40 -8.98 -16.76
C LEU A 63 24.94 -8.12 -15.61
N TYR A 64 24.24 -7.04 -15.23
CA TYR A 64 24.74 -6.03 -14.29
C TYR A 64 23.80 -5.74 -13.13
N LEU A 65 22.49 -5.91 -13.35
CA LEU A 65 21.45 -5.56 -12.37
C LEU A 65 20.84 -6.83 -11.76
N PRO A 66 21.14 -7.17 -10.50
CA PRO A 66 20.53 -8.32 -9.87
C PRO A 66 19.00 -8.15 -9.71
N SER A 67 18.32 -9.29 -9.51
CA SER A 67 16.90 -9.28 -9.15
C SER A 67 16.70 -8.47 -7.87
N GLY A 68 15.70 -7.58 -7.87
CA GLY A 68 15.43 -6.63 -6.80
C GLY A 68 16.05 -5.24 -7.03
N SER A 69 16.92 -5.03 -8.02
CA SER A 69 17.50 -3.72 -8.31
C SER A 69 16.44 -2.69 -8.72
N ARG A 70 16.48 -1.52 -8.07
CA ARG A 70 15.66 -0.36 -8.46
C ARG A 70 16.17 0.23 -9.77
N LEU A 71 15.26 0.75 -10.58
CA LEU A 71 15.55 1.35 -11.87
C LEU A 71 15.22 2.84 -11.88
N CYS A 72 16.10 3.58 -12.53
CA CYS A 72 16.04 5.01 -12.72
C CYS A 72 15.94 5.36 -14.20
N GLN A 73 15.49 6.57 -14.50
CA GLN A 73 15.44 7.06 -15.87
C GLN A 73 16.84 7.00 -16.49
N GLY A 74 16.99 6.23 -17.58
CA GLY A 74 18.25 6.08 -18.30
C GLY A 74 19.09 4.86 -17.89
N ASP A 75 18.70 4.13 -16.85
CA ASP A 75 19.37 2.85 -16.52
C ASP A 75 19.24 1.88 -17.68
N ARG A 76 20.24 1.01 -17.88
CA ARG A 76 20.25 0.06 -19.01
C ARG A 76 20.09 -1.36 -18.53
N ILE A 77 19.06 -2.03 -19.02
CA ILE A 77 18.86 -3.47 -18.90
C ILE A 77 19.69 -4.15 -19.99
N ASN A 78 20.53 -5.10 -19.63
CA ASN A 78 21.38 -5.89 -20.51
C ASN A 78 21.15 -7.38 -20.23
N PRO A 79 20.13 -7.99 -20.87
CA PRO A 79 19.90 -9.42 -20.73
C PRO A 79 21.12 -10.23 -21.17
N ALA A 80 21.51 -11.24 -20.39
CA ALA A 80 22.49 -12.24 -20.80
C ALA A 80 22.02 -12.95 -22.08
N LYS A 81 22.94 -13.58 -22.80
CA LYS A 81 22.63 -14.21 -24.09
C LYS A 81 21.50 -15.24 -23.93
N GLY A 82 20.38 -15.00 -24.61
CA GLY A 82 19.18 -15.86 -24.58
C GLY A 82 18.29 -15.68 -23.34
N ALA A 83 18.66 -14.82 -22.39
CA ALA A 83 17.86 -14.51 -21.23
C ALA A 83 16.72 -13.53 -21.56
N THR A 84 15.70 -13.53 -20.71
CA THR A 84 14.66 -12.49 -20.68
C THR A 84 14.64 -11.89 -19.29
N VAL A 85 14.81 -10.58 -19.18
CA VAL A 85 14.75 -9.86 -17.91
C VAL A 85 13.35 -9.31 -17.72
N LYS A 86 12.73 -9.64 -16.59
CA LYS A 86 11.40 -9.18 -16.20
C LYS A 86 11.55 -7.93 -15.33
N VAL A 87 10.86 -6.85 -15.67
CA VAL A 87 10.91 -5.58 -14.94
C VAL A 87 9.51 -5.14 -14.54
N LEU A 88 9.30 -4.78 -13.27
CA LEU A 88 8.10 -4.10 -12.81
C LEU A 88 8.19 -2.61 -13.16
N CYS A 89 7.21 -2.10 -13.88
CA CYS A 89 7.02 -0.68 -14.16
C CYS A 89 6.18 -0.04 -13.06
N TYR A 90 6.66 1.05 -12.45
CA TYR A 90 5.89 1.74 -11.41
C TYR A 90 4.78 2.62 -11.98
N LEU A 91 4.93 3.15 -13.19
CA LEU A 91 3.91 3.97 -13.83
C LEU A 91 2.59 3.25 -14.13
N ASN A 92 2.63 1.92 -14.34
CA ASN A 92 1.43 1.15 -14.71
C ASN A 92 1.27 -0.16 -13.91
N GLY A 93 2.17 -0.45 -12.96
CA GLY A 93 2.14 -1.66 -12.14
C GLY A 93 2.25 -2.97 -12.94
N ASN A 94 2.74 -2.94 -14.18
CA ASN A 94 2.86 -4.13 -15.04
C ASN A 94 4.29 -4.63 -15.14
N PHE A 95 4.42 -5.93 -15.43
CA PHE A 95 5.70 -6.50 -15.80
C PHE A 95 5.95 -6.38 -17.29
N VAL A 96 7.13 -5.90 -17.66
CA VAL A 96 7.65 -5.94 -19.02
C VAL A 96 8.78 -6.95 -19.13
N TYR A 97 8.93 -7.55 -20.32
CA TYR A 97 9.86 -8.66 -20.57
C TYR A 97 10.86 -8.25 -21.65
N LEU A 98 12.12 -8.04 -21.26
CA LEU A 98 13.16 -7.46 -22.10
C LEU A 98 14.15 -8.55 -22.53
N LYS A 99 14.31 -8.73 -23.84
CA LYS A 99 15.21 -9.73 -24.45
C LYS A 99 16.49 -9.15 -25.04
N HIS A 100 16.55 -7.82 -25.18
CA HIS A 100 17.67 -7.10 -25.76
C HIS A 100 18.09 -5.95 -24.86
N SER A 101 19.32 -5.44 -25.08
CA SER A 101 19.81 -4.28 -24.34
C SER A 101 18.87 -3.10 -24.55
N THR A 102 18.27 -2.62 -23.47
CA THR A 102 17.22 -1.60 -23.48
C THR A 102 17.56 -0.50 -22.49
N VAL A 103 17.50 0.75 -22.91
CA VAL A 103 17.57 1.89 -21.99
C VAL A 103 16.18 2.08 -21.38
N PHE A 104 16.08 1.91 -20.08
CA PHE A 104 14.83 1.98 -19.33
C PHE A 104 14.41 3.44 -19.15
N LYS A 105 13.30 3.80 -19.78
CA LYS A 105 12.74 5.16 -19.76
C LYS A 105 11.22 5.08 -19.73
N GLU A 106 10.60 5.96 -18.96
CA GLU A 106 9.16 6.21 -19.05
C GLU A 106 8.88 7.41 -19.95
N PRO A 107 7.80 7.38 -20.76
CA PRO A 107 6.83 6.29 -20.92
C PRO A 107 7.26 5.19 -21.91
N ASP A 108 8.42 5.32 -22.57
CA ASP A 108 8.84 4.48 -23.70
C ASP A 108 8.79 2.97 -23.40
N THR A 109 9.31 2.57 -22.24
CA THR A 109 9.38 1.16 -21.83
C THR A 109 8.13 0.71 -21.07
N CYS A 110 7.52 1.63 -20.33
CA CYS A 110 6.34 1.38 -19.51
C CYS A 110 5.12 2.00 -20.18
N THR A 111 4.39 1.20 -20.96
CA THR A 111 3.20 1.68 -21.66
C THR A 111 2.18 2.24 -20.68
N VAL A 112 1.86 3.53 -20.83
CA VAL A 112 0.75 4.15 -20.12
C VAL A 112 -0.54 3.67 -20.76
N PRO A 113 -1.51 3.13 -20.02
CA PRO A 113 -2.84 2.87 -20.56
C PRO A 113 -3.41 4.16 -21.15
N GLN A 114 -3.99 4.11 -22.36
CA GLN A 114 -4.48 5.31 -23.06
C GLN A 114 -5.68 5.99 -22.37
N GLU A 115 -6.22 5.40 -21.30
CA GLU A 115 -7.36 5.89 -20.52
C GLU A 115 -6.98 6.12 -19.05
N ILE A 116 -5.88 6.85 -18.78
CA ILE A 116 -5.73 7.46 -17.45
C ILE A 116 -6.62 8.69 -17.42
N THR A 117 -7.88 8.52 -17.02
CA THR A 117 -8.67 9.65 -16.57
C THR A 117 -7.96 10.19 -15.33
N GLU A 118 -7.44 11.42 -15.38
CA GLU A 118 -6.96 12.08 -14.16
C GLU A 118 -8.14 12.16 -13.20
N LEU A 119 -8.09 11.32 -12.16
CA LEU A 119 -9.10 11.34 -11.11
C LEU A 119 -8.89 12.63 -10.30
N CYS A 120 -9.98 13.39 -10.17
CA CYS A 120 -10.06 14.46 -9.17
C CYS A 120 -9.84 13.83 -7.78
N THR A 121 -8.75 14.24 -7.14
CA THR A 121 -8.32 13.74 -5.83
C THR A 121 -7.84 14.91 -4.97
N GLY A 122 -7.70 14.73 -3.66
CA GLY A 122 -7.11 15.79 -2.83
C GLY A 122 -5.66 16.13 -3.21
N LEU A 123 -4.95 15.23 -3.93
CA LEU A 123 -3.62 15.49 -4.49
C LEU A 123 -3.66 16.27 -5.81
N ASN A 124 -4.68 16.05 -6.64
CA ASN A 124 -4.93 16.77 -7.88
C ASN A 124 -6.35 17.36 -7.87
N PRO A 125 -6.55 18.51 -7.19
CA PRO A 125 -7.87 19.13 -7.08
C PRO A 125 -8.29 19.89 -8.35
N SER A 126 -7.44 19.94 -9.39
CA SER A 126 -7.75 20.66 -10.62
C SER A 126 -8.92 19.98 -11.36
N ASN A 127 -9.84 20.79 -11.91
CA ASN A 127 -11.04 20.33 -12.62
C ASN A 127 -12.00 19.43 -11.82
N CYS A 128 -11.96 19.48 -10.49
CA CYS A 128 -13.00 18.89 -9.66
C CYS A 128 -14.32 19.66 -9.85
N TYR A 129 -15.21 19.14 -10.70
CA TYR A 129 -16.60 19.62 -10.78
C TYR A 129 -17.28 19.28 -9.46
N ASN A 130 -17.35 20.27 -8.57
CA ASN A 130 -17.84 20.19 -7.18
C ASN A 130 -16.87 19.47 -6.23
N PRO A 131 -15.84 20.16 -5.67
CA PRO A 131 -15.34 19.72 -4.37
C PRO A 131 -16.54 19.66 -3.42
N LYS A 132 -16.73 18.55 -2.71
CA LYS A 132 -17.61 18.50 -1.54
C LYS A 132 -17.16 19.67 -0.64
N GLY A 133 -17.92 20.76 -0.66
CA GLY A 133 -17.52 22.01 -0.03
C GLY A 133 -17.44 21.83 1.47
N ALA A 134 -16.53 22.58 2.11
CA ALA A 134 -16.33 22.62 3.56
C ALA A 134 -17.55 23.13 4.39
N GLY A 135 -18.71 23.33 3.76
CA GLY A 135 -19.83 24.10 4.29
C GLY A 135 -21.03 23.31 4.83
N GLU A 136 -21.28 22.06 4.40
CA GLU A 136 -22.53 21.34 4.76
C GLU A 136 -22.33 19.94 5.36
N GLU A 137 -21.11 19.38 5.37
CA GLU A 137 -20.85 17.98 5.77
C GLU A 137 -20.23 17.79 7.17
N LYS A 138 -20.07 18.84 7.99
CA LYS A 138 -19.45 18.67 9.33
C LYS A 138 -20.22 17.75 10.28
N GLU A 139 -21.46 17.39 9.93
CA GLU A 139 -22.33 16.49 10.69
C GLU A 139 -22.60 15.16 9.97
N ALA A 140 -21.97 14.89 8.83
CA ALA A 140 -22.06 13.60 8.14
C ALA A 140 -21.01 12.60 8.65
N PRO A 141 -21.33 11.29 8.75
CA PRO A 141 -20.32 10.30 9.04
C PRO A 141 -19.33 10.25 7.88
N THR A 142 -18.04 10.38 8.11
CA THR A 142 -17.03 10.24 7.06
C THR A 142 -16.68 8.77 6.92
N LEU A 143 -16.88 8.17 5.75
CA LEU A 143 -16.39 6.82 5.49
C LEU A 143 -14.85 6.82 5.49
N ILE A 144 -14.28 6.01 6.37
CA ILE A 144 -12.83 5.83 6.52
C ILE A 144 -12.39 4.41 6.19
N SER A 145 -13.27 3.52 5.74
CA SER A 145 -12.97 2.25 5.09
C SER A 145 -14.28 1.62 4.56
N PRO A 146 -14.29 0.96 3.39
CA PRO A 146 -13.20 0.88 2.42
C PRO A 146 -12.90 2.23 1.76
N TYR A 147 -11.72 2.35 1.14
CA TYR A 147 -11.28 3.56 0.45
C TYR A 147 -11.38 3.42 -1.08
N GLY A 148 -11.66 4.51 -1.77
CA GLY A 148 -11.64 4.56 -3.24
C GLY A 148 -12.83 3.88 -3.91
N SER A 149 -12.69 3.56 -5.20
CA SER A 149 -13.78 3.09 -6.06
C SER A 149 -13.68 1.61 -6.44
N SER A 150 -12.60 0.92 -6.04
CA SER A 150 -12.37 -0.49 -6.35
C SER A 150 -11.78 -1.23 -5.16
N MET A 151 -12.09 -2.51 -5.01
CA MET A 151 -11.47 -3.40 -4.02
C MET A 151 -11.38 -4.85 -4.49
N LEU A 152 -10.54 -5.62 -3.81
CA LEU A 152 -10.39 -7.06 -3.97
C LEU A 152 -11.32 -7.85 -3.05
N SER A 153 -11.57 -7.34 -1.84
CA SER A 153 -12.32 -8.08 -0.81
C SER A 153 -13.81 -8.19 -1.16
N THR A 154 -14.36 -9.41 -1.06
CA THR A 154 -15.80 -9.68 -1.15
C THR A 154 -16.53 -9.50 0.17
N ARG A 155 -15.80 -9.23 1.27
CA ARG A 155 -16.31 -9.00 2.63
C ARG A 155 -15.60 -7.80 3.26
N PRO A 156 -16.02 -6.57 2.94
CA PRO A 156 -15.33 -5.37 3.42
C PRO A 156 -15.50 -5.19 4.94
N LEU A 157 -14.48 -4.59 5.56
CA LEU A 157 -14.64 -3.92 6.85
C LEU A 157 -15.13 -2.50 6.56
N ILE A 158 -16.27 -2.11 7.14
CA ILE A 158 -16.85 -0.79 6.92
C ILE A 158 -16.59 0.04 8.17
N SER A 159 -15.92 1.18 8.03
CA SER A 159 -15.57 2.07 9.15
C SER A 159 -15.90 3.51 8.82
N TRP A 160 -16.35 4.28 9.82
CA TRP A 160 -16.74 5.69 9.65
C TRP A 160 -16.33 6.56 10.84
N SER A 161 -16.35 7.88 10.67
CA SER A 161 -16.18 8.83 11.78
C SER A 161 -17.47 8.96 12.59
N ALA A 162 -17.34 9.11 13.91
CA ALA A 162 -18.49 9.34 14.77
C ALA A 162 -19.13 10.70 14.50
N VAL A 163 -20.45 10.74 14.44
CA VAL A 163 -21.27 11.95 14.30
C VAL A 163 -21.79 12.38 15.66
N SER A 164 -21.60 13.66 15.98
CA SER A 164 -22.15 14.27 17.19
C SER A 164 -23.67 14.10 17.25
N ASN A 165 -24.20 13.73 18.41
CA ASN A 165 -25.64 13.50 18.66
C ASN A 165 -26.26 12.27 17.97
N ALA A 166 -25.51 11.49 17.18
CA ALA A 166 -26.02 10.23 16.65
C ALA A 166 -26.31 9.24 17.79
N THR A 167 -27.48 8.61 17.73
CA THR A 167 -27.95 7.59 18.70
C THR A 167 -27.72 6.16 18.22
N ASN A 168 -27.62 5.96 16.90
CA ASN A 168 -27.24 4.72 16.24
C ASN A 168 -26.82 5.02 14.80
N TYR A 169 -26.28 4.01 14.13
CA TYR A 169 -25.96 4.06 12.71
C TYR A 169 -26.65 2.93 11.96
N THR A 170 -27.11 3.21 10.74
CA THR A 170 -27.57 2.19 9.79
C THR A 170 -26.57 2.09 8.65
N VAL A 171 -26.05 0.89 8.42
CA VAL A 171 -25.16 0.59 7.30
C VAL A 171 -25.95 -0.19 6.26
N ILE A 172 -25.94 0.30 5.02
CA ILE A 172 -26.63 -0.32 3.89
C ILE A 172 -25.59 -0.66 2.83
N VAL A 173 -25.62 -1.89 2.31
CA VAL A 173 -24.87 -2.29 1.11
C VAL A 173 -25.88 -2.75 0.06
N LYS A 174 -25.91 -2.04 -1.07
CA LYS A 174 -26.83 -2.36 -2.17
C LYS A 174 -26.09 -2.52 -3.48
N GLY A 175 -26.54 -3.46 -4.30
CA GLY A 175 -26.02 -3.72 -5.65
C GLY A 175 -27.16 -4.11 -6.57
N TYR A 176 -26.84 -4.64 -7.75
CA TYR A 176 -27.85 -5.22 -8.64
C TYR A 176 -28.51 -6.43 -7.96
N GLU A 177 -29.82 -6.37 -7.76
CA GLU A 177 -30.64 -7.40 -7.09
C GLU A 177 -30.11 -7.84 -5.71
N PHE A 178 -29.29 -7.00 -5.08
CA PHE A 178 -28.66 -7.27 -3.79
C PHE A 178 -28.93 -6.14 -2.82
N TYR A 179 -29.36 -6.49 -1.61
CA TYR A 179 -29.60 -5.54 -0.52
C TYR A 179 -29.27 -6.20 0.81
N TRP A 180 -28.44 -5.51 1.60
CA TRP A 180 -28.17 -5.85 2.98
C TRP A 180 -28.15 -4.59 3.83
N GLU A 181 -28.68 -4.67 5.04
CA GLU A 181 -28.59 -3.60 6.04
C GLU A 181 -28.32 -4.13 7.44
N ALA A 182 -27.75 -3.28 8.28
CA ALA A 182 -27.60 -3.52 9.70
C ALA A 182 -27.63 -2.21 10.48
N THR A 183 -28.20 -2.23 11.69
CA THR A 183 -28.17 -1.11 12.63
C THR A 183 -27.28 -1.44 13.81
N VAL A 184 -26.41 -0.49 14.19
CA VAL A 184 -25.48 -0.61 15.31
C VAL A 184 -25.60 0.59 16.23
N ASP A 185 -25.21 0.44 17.50
CA ASP A 185 -25.28 1.54 18.47
C ASP A 185 -24.32 2.71 18.14
N GLN A 186 -24.52 3.83 18.83
CA GLN A 186 -23.69 5.04 18.68
C GLN A 186 -22.20 4.87 18.99
N LYS A 187 -21.80 3.81 19.71
CA LYS A 187 -20.39 3.57 20.06
C LYS A 187 -19.66 2.78 18.98
N THR A 188 -20.42 2.11 18.11
CA THR A 188 -19.90 1.30 17.03
C THR A 188 -19.66 2.17 15.81
N THR A 189 -18.40 2.29 15.41
CA THR A 189 -17.97 3.04 14.20
C THR A 189 -17.25 2.14 13.20
N THR A 190 -17.34 0.84 13.40
CA THR A 190 -16.73 -0.18 12.53
C THR A 190 -17.60 -1.42 12.55
N LEU A 191 -17.90 -1.95 11.37
CA LEU A 191 -18.75 -3.10 11.17
C LEU A 191 -18.12 -4.02 10.12
N ALA A 192 -17.77 -5.24 10.52
CA ALA A 192 -17.36 -6.26 9.57
C ALA A 192 -18.58 -6.74 8.78
N TYR A 193 -18.41 -6.91 7.47
CA TYR A 193 -19.44 -7.54 6.66
C TYR A 193 -19.73 -8.96 7.18
N PRO A 194 -21.00 -9.30 7.49
CA PRO A 194 -21.36 -10.53 8.20
C PRO A 194 -21.00 -11.79 7.41
N LYS A 195 -20.50 -12.82 8.11
CA LYS A 195 -20.06 -14.08 7.48
C LYS A 195 -21.24 -14.92 6.98
N GLU A 196 -22.40 -14.75 7.60
CA GLU A 196 -23.64 -15.47 7.32
C GLU A 196 -24.33 -14.94 6.05
N GLN A 197 -23.97 -13.74 5.60
CA GLN A 197 -24.48 -13.18 4.35
C GLN A 197 -23.65 -13.64 3.15
N ILE A 198 -24.33 -13.69 2.00
CA ILE A 198 -23.73 -14.00 0.70
C ILE A 198 -22.62 -12.99 0.42
N GLU A 199 -21.47 -13.47 -0.06
CA GLU A 199 -20.36 -12.60 -0.42
C GLU A 199 -20.73 -11.63 -1.53
N LEU A 200 -20.13 -10.44 -1.49
CA LEU A 200 -20.21 -9.52 -2.60
C LEU A 200 -19.58 -10.18 -3.83
N GLN A 201 -20.35 -10.28 -4.91
CA GLN A 201 -19.91 -10.94 -6.14
C GLN A 201 -18.79 -10.16 -6.85
N LEU A 202 -17.84 -10.91 -7.40
CA LEU A 202 -16.75 -10.38 -8.23
C LEU A 202 -17.31 -9.73 -9.50
N GLY A 203 -16.72 -8.62 -9.92
CA GLY A 203 -17.12 -7.88 -11.11
C GLY A 203 -18.35 -6.99 -10.93
N ASN A 204 -19.00 -7.01 -9.77
CA ASN A 204 -20.17 -6.18 -9.47
C ASN A 204 -19.80 -4.88 -8.75
N THR A 205 -20.65 -3.88 -8.92
CA THR A 205 -20.57 -2.60 -8.22
C THR A 205 -21.63 -2.52 -7.13
N TYR A 206 -21.22 -2.02 -5.96
CA TYR A 206 -22.07 -1.82 -4.80
C TYR A 206 -22.01 -0.37 -4.33
N LYS A 207 -23.12 0.10 -3.77
CA LYS A 207 -23.18 1.35 -3.02
C LYS A 207 -23.30 1.01 -1.53
N ILE A 208 -22.29 1.42 -0.77
CA ILE A 208 -22.27 1.38 0.69
C ILE A 208 -22.78 2.74 1.17
N THR A 209 -23.75 2.77 2.07
CA THR A 209 -24.23 4.01 2.70
C THR A 209 -24.18 3.83 4.21
N VAL A 210 -23.52 4.77 4.90
CA VAL A 210 -23.61 4.86 6.37
C VAL A 210 -24.53 6.03 6.72
N ILE A 211 -25.54 5.77 7.52
CA ILE A 211 -26.54 6.75 7.95
C ILE A 211 -26.38 6.96 9.46
N ALA A 212 -26.27 8.22 9.88
CA ALA A 212 -26.32 8.60 11.29
C ALA A 212 -27.75 9.00 11.67
N ASN A 213 -28.30 8.39 12.73
CA ASN A 213 -29.68 8.65 13.14
C ASN A 213 -29.76 9.28 14.55
N LEU A 214 -30.70 10.19 14.75
CA LEU A 214 -31.09 10.76 16.05
C LEU A 214 -32.56 10.48 16.30
N ARG A 215 -32.86 9.74 17.39
CA ARG A 215 -34.23 9.46 17.84
C ARG A 215 -35.14 8.88 16.75
N GLY A 216 -34.56 8.03 15.88
CA GLY A 216 -35.28 7.37 14.78
C GLY A 216 -35.34 8.17 13.47
N SER A 217 -34.81 9.39 13.43
CA SER A 217 -34.72 10.20 12.21
C SER A 217 -33.29 10.20 11.65
N LEU A 218 -33.19 10.19 10.32
CA LEU A 218 -31.93 10.42 9.61
C LEU A 218 -31.46 11.86 9.87
N ILE A 219 -30.22 12.03 10.30
CA ILE A 219 -29.56 13.34 10.40
C ILE A 219 -28.69 13.57 9.17
N SER A 220 -27.90 12.55 8.83
CA SER A 220 -26.89 12.64 7.78
C SER A 220 -26.52 11.26 7.25
N SER A 221 -25.92 11.22 6.06
CA SER A 221 -25.48 9.97 5.45
C SER A 221 -24.30 10.18 4.52
N GLU A 222 -23.44 9.18 4.42
CA GLU A 222 -22.32 9.17 3.47
C GLU A 222 -22.35 7.95 2.57
N PRO A 223 -22.50 8.15 1.24
CA PRO A 223 -22.44 7.08 0.26
C PRO A 223 -21.03 6.86 -0.30
N LEU A 224 -20.69 5.60 -0.56
CA LEU A 224 -19.50 5.17 -1.29
C LEU A 224 -19.89 4.17 -2.37
N VAL A 225 -19.47 4.41 -3.61
CA VAL A 225 -19.65 3.46 -4.71
C VAL A 225 -18.35 2.73 -4.95
N ILE A 226 -18.41 1.40 -4.93
CA ILE A 226 -17.23 0.54 -5.00
C ILE A 226 -17.47 -0.66 -5.91
N SER A 227 -16.51 -0.95 -6.77
CA SER A 227 -16.51 -2.12 -7.65
C SER A 227 -15.63 -3.22 -7.07
N ILE A 228 -16.15 -4.44 -6.99
CA ILE A 228 -15.34 -5.62 -6.67
C ILE A 228 -14.67 -6.07 -7.96
N LEU A 229 -13.33 -6.15 -7.99
CA LEU A 229 -12.65 -6.50 -9.23
C LEU A 229 -13.02 -7.92 -9.71
N PRO A 230 -13.16 -8.13 -11.03
CA PRO A 230 -13.37 -9.47 -11.61
C PRO A 230 -12.24 -10.44 -11.29
N GLU A 231 -12.55 -11.74 -11.30
CA GLU A 231 -11.61 -12.82 -10.96
C GLU A 231 -10.29 -12.75 -11.76
N LYS A 232 -10.35 -12.39 -13.04
CA LYS A 232 -9.18 -12.25 -13.90
C LYS A 232 -8.19 -11.22 -13.34
N ASP A 233 -8.68 -10.03 -12.98
CA ASP A 233 -7.85 -8.97 -12.42
C ASP A 233 -7.30 -9.35 -11.05
N GLN A 234 -8.12 -9.98 -10.20
CA GLN A 234 -7.67 -10.46 -8.89
C GLN A 234 -6.54 -11.48 -9.01
N LYS A 235 -6.65 -12.44 -9.93
CA LYS A 235 -5.59 -13.43 -10.21
C LYS A 235 -4.32 -12.78 -10.71
N GLU A 236 -4.43 -11.79 -11.59
CA GLU A 236 -3.29 -11.05 -12.11
C GLU A 236 -2.56 -10.30 -10.99
N ILE A 237 -3.31 -9.60 -10.12
CA ILE A 237 -2.74 -8.87 -8.98
C ILE A 237 -2.11 -9.84 -7.99
N ALA A 238 -2.79 -10.94 -7.65
CA ALA A 238 -2.25 -11.96 -6.75
C ALA A 238 -0.95 -12.55 -7.28
N TYR A 239 -0.85 -12.80 -8.60
CA TYR A 239 0.39 -13.20 -9.25
C TYR A 239 1.47 -12.13 -9.09
N LYS A 240 1.18 -10.85 -9.35
CA LYS A 240 2.14 -9.75 -9.20
C LYS A 240 2.66 -9.61 -7.77
N VAL A 241 1.75 -9.61 -6.78
CA VAL A 241 2.09 -9.54 -5.36
C VAL A 241 2.97 -10.74 -4.96
N LYS A 242 2.65 -11.94 -5.43
CA LYS A 242 3.48 -13.13 -5.18
C LYS A 242 4.89 -12.95 -5.73
N GLN A 243 5.03 -12.49 -6.98
CA GLN A 243 6.33 -12.26 -7.60
C GLN A 243 7.15 -11.19 -6.86
N ILE A 244 6.52 -10.13 -6.35
CA ILE A 244 7.19 -9.10 -5.53
C ILE A 244 7.65 -9.69 -4.20
N ASN A 245 6.82 -10.47 -3.52
CA ASN A 245 7.17 -11.09 -2.24
C ASN A 245 8.35 -12.08 -2.37
N GLU A 246 8.45 -12.80 -3.49
CA GLU A 246 9.58 -13.70 -3.79
C GLU A 246 10.92 -12.98 -3.95
N LEU A 247 10.93 -11.65 -4.17
CA LEU A 247 12.14 -10.85 -4.22
C LEU A 247 12.77 -10.62 -2.83
N ASN A 248 12.05 -10.89 -1.75
CA ASN A 248 12.51 -10.71 -0.35
C ASN A 248 13.08 -9.30 -0.08
N LEU A 249 12.41 -8.28 -0.62
CA LEU A 249 12.79 -6.87 -0.47
C LEU A 249 12.58 -6.38 0.97
N PRO A 250 13.22 -5.27 1.37
CA PRO A 250 12.87 -4.57 2.59
C PRO A 250 11.36 -4.26 2.60
N PRO A 251 10.62 -4.66 3.64
CA PRO A 251 9.16 -4.71 3.57
C PRO A 251 8.50 -3.33 3.49
N ASP A 252 9.13 -2.29 4.07
CA ASP A 252 8.63 -0.92 3.93
C ASP A 252 8.80 -0.43 2.49
N GLU A 253 9.96 -0.70 1.87
CA GLU A 253 10.24 -0.33 0.49
C GLU A 253 9.30 -1.03 -0.50
N ALA A 254 9.11 -2.34 -0.32
CA ALA A 254 8.16 -3.10 -1.12
C ALA A 254 6.74 -2.55 -1.01
N ALA A 255 6.33 -2.07 0.18
CA ALA A 255 5.01 -1.52 0.40
C ALA A 255 4.79 -0.20 -0.36
N PHE A 256 5.69 0.79 -0.20
CA PHE A 256 5.46 2.12 -0.79
C PHE A 256 5.93 2.29 -2.24
N LEU A 257 6.70 1.34 -2.79
CA LEU A 257 7.07 1.33 -4.21
C LEU A 257 6.28 0.28 -4.98
N ASP A 258 6.56 -0.99 -4.70
CA ASP A 258 6.18 -2.10 -5.58
C ASP A 258 4.69 -2.46 -5.45
N LEU A 259 4.23 -2.69 -4.22
CA LEU A 259 2.84 -3.05 -3.94
C LEU A 259 1.90 -1.86 -4.18
N ASP A 260 2.30 -0.66 -3.74
CA ASP A 260 1.55 0.57 -4.04
C ASP A 260 1.36 0.77 -5.55
N ALA A 261 2.41 0.63 -6.37
CA ALA A 261 2.29 0.74 -7.83
C ALA A 261 1.34 -0.31 -8.42
N VAL A 262 1.38 -1.56 -7.95
CA VAL A 262 0.49 -2.62 -8.42
C VAL A 262 -0.97 -2.37 -8.03
N PHE A 263 -1.23 -1.90 -6.81
CA PHE A 263 -2.60 -1.63 -6.37
C PHE A 263 -3.16 -0.36 -7.04
N MET A 264 -2.38 0.71 -7.07
CA MET A 264 -2.84 1.99 -7.61
C MET A 264 -3.02 1.96 -9.13
N SER A 265 -2.33 1.08 -9.87
CA SER A 265 -2.60 0.91 -11.31
C SER A 265 -3.99 0.32 -11.61
N LYS A 266 -4.66 -0.22 -10.60
CA LYS A 266 -6.05 -0.71 -10.66
C LYS A 266 -6.98 0.09 -9.74
N SER A 267 -6.56 1.27 -9.30
CA SER A 267 -7.30 2.14 -8.38
C SER A 267 -7.71 1.47 -7.06
N LEU A 268 -6.94 0.48 -6.60
CA LEU A 268 -7.14 -0.26 -5.35
C LEU A 268 -6.60 0.53 -4.16
N LEU A 269 -7.23 1.68 -3.91
CA LEU A 269 -6.82 2.61 -2.87
C LEU A 269 -6.90 1.97 -1.48
N ASN A 270 -7.91 1.13 -1.25
CA ASN A 270 -8.07 0.41 0.00
C ASN A 270 -6.89 -0.53 0.28
N GLU A 271 -6.51 -1.34 -0.70
CA GLU A 271 -5.40 -2.31 -0.60
C GLU A 271 -4.06 -1.60 -0.38
N SER A 272 -3.82 -0.48 -1.07
CA SER A 272 -2.62 0.35 -0.84
C SER A 272 -2.59 0.89 0.59
N ILE A 273 -3.67 1.53 1.06
CA ILE A 273 -3.73 2.09 2.41
C ILE A 273 -3.54 1.02 3.48
N GLU A 274 -4.22 -0.12 3.39
CA GLU A 274 -4.09 -1.20 4.38
C GLU A 274 -2.69 -1.83 4.38
N THR A 275 -2.06 -1.96 3.21
CA THR A 275 -0.67 -2.42 3.09
C THR A 275 0.29 -1.48 3.81
N LEU A 276 0.15 -0.17 3.58
CA LEU A 276 0.99 0.85 4.21
C LEU A 276 0.72 0.97 5.73
N LYS A 277 -0.55 0.92 6.16
CA LYS A 277 -0.95 0.90 7.58
C LYS A 277 -0.35 -0.29 8.32
N THR A 278 -0.31 -1.47 7.69
CA THR A 278 0.31 -2.67 8.28
C THR A 278 1.80 -2.43 8.58
N ARG A 279 2.51 -1.72 7.70
CA ARG A 279 3.92 -1.35 7.92
C ARG A 279 4.10 -0.32 9.03
N VAL A 280 3.20 0.67 9.11
CA VAL A 280 3.16 1.64 10.22
C VAL A 280 2.90 0.95 11.56
N ALA A 281 1.93 0.04 11.61
CA ALA A 281 1.62 -0.74 12.81
C ALA A 281 2.77 -1.68 13.23
N ALA A 282 3.57 -2.15 12.27
CA ALA A 282 4.80 -2.90 12.52
C ALA A 282 5.97 -2.03 13.03
N GLY A 283 5.76 -0.74 13.28
CA GLY A 283 6.74 0.16 13.88
C GLY A 283 7.74 0.78 12.90
N SER A 284 7.38 0.88 11.61
CA SER A 284 8.23 1.51 10.60
C SER A 284 8.72 2.90 11.06
N GLN A 285 9.97 3.21 10.72
CA GLN A 285 10.59 4.52 10.94
C GLN A 285 10.95 5.20 9.62
N ASN A 286 10.43 4.69 8.49
CA ASN A 286 10.75 5.19 7.16
C ASN A 286 9.85 6.39 6.81
N PRO A 287 10.39 7.62 6.65
CA PRO A 287 9.58 8.80 6.37
C PRO A 287 8.79 8.69 5.06
N THR A 288 9.34 8.03 4.03
CA THR A 288 8.67 7.87 2.73
C THR A 288 7.41 7.01 2.84
N LEU A 289 7.41 5.98 3.70
CA LEU A 289 6.22 5.17 3.95
C LEU A 289 5.06 6.02 4.49
N TYR A 290 5.33 6.88 5.49
CA TYR A 290 4.33 7.77 6.07
C TYR A 290 3.86 8.84 5.08
N ARG A 291 4.76 9.38 4.25
CA ARG A 291 4.36 10.32 3.19
C ARG A 291 3.42 9.64 2.18
N VAL A 292 3.77 8.46 1.68
CA VAL A 292 2.93 7.76 0.69
C VAL A 292 1.58 7.36 1.30
N LEU A 293 1.54 6.93 2.56
CA LEU A 293 0.27 6.70 3.26
C LEU A 293 -0.58 7.98 3.35
N ALA A 294 0.05 9.12 3.64
CA ALA A 294 -0.63 10.41 3.67
C ALA A 294 -1.12 10.87 2.28
N ASP A 295 -0.35 10.61 1.22
CA ASP A 295 -0.75 10.86 -0.17
C ASP A 295 -2.02 10.04 -0.49
N ARG A 296 -2.04 8.74 -0.14
CA ARG A 296 -3.21 7.87 -0.32
C ARG A 296 -4.42 8.32 0.51
N TYR A 297 -4.23 8.76 1.75
CA TYR A 297 -5.32 9.36 2.53
C TYR A 297 -5.89 10.61 1.87
N LEU A 298 -5.04 11.44 1.27
CA LEU A 298 -5.50 12.64 0.57
C LEU A 298 -6.24 12.29 -0.74
N GLU A 299 -5.85 11.22 -1.44
CA GLU A 299 -6.64 10.66 -2.54
C GLU A 299 -8.00 10.13 -2.09
N ALA A 300 -8.11 9.64 -0.86
CA ALA A 300 -9.36 9.24 -0.23
C ALA A 300 -10.19 10.41 0.33
N TRP A 301 -9.76 11.66 0.13
CA TRP A 301 -10.40 12.86 0.70
C TRP A 301 -10.42 12.88 2.24
N LEU A 302 -9.35 12.37 2.86
CA LEU A 302 -9.17 12.32 4.32
C LEU A 302 -8.02 13.24 4.76
N PRO A 303 -8.20 14.58 4.71
CA PRO A 303 -7.12 15.53 4.94
C PRO A 303 -6.59 15.53 6.38
N ASN A 304 -7.41 15.14 7.37
CA ASN A 304 -6.97 15.03 8.77
C ASN A 304 -6.05 13.81 9.00
N GLU A 305 -6.36 12.68 8.37
CA GLU A 305 -5.55 11.47 8.36
C GLU A 305 -4.24 11.73 7.60
N ALA A 306 -4.33 12.42 6.46
CA ALA A 306 -3.16 12.82 5.67
C ALA A 306 -2.25 13.77 6.48
N LEU A 307 -2.80 14.81 7.11
CA LEU A 307 -2.03 15.77 7.92
C LEU A 307 -1.24 15.08 9.03
N ARG A 308 -1.89 14.20 9.80
CA ARG A 308 -1.25 13.44 10.89
C ARG A 308 -0.07 12.62 10.37
N ASN A 309 -0.21 11.94 9.24
CA ASN A 309 0.85 11.13 8.66
C ASN A 309 1.97 11.98 8.04
N TYR A 310 1.66 13.09 7.38
CA TYR A 310 2.69 14.02 6.89
C TYR A 310 3.51 14.65 8.02
N GLN A 311 2.89 14.97 9.15
CA GLN A 311 3.61 15.48 10.32
C GLN A 311 4.62 14.44 10.84
N VAL A 312 4.21 13.16 10.93
CA VAL A 312 5.13 12.07 11.30
C VAL A 312 6.26 11.92 10.27
N ALA A 313 5.92 11.91 8.98
CA ALA A 313 6.91 11.83 7.89
C ALA A 313 7.94 12.98 7.97
N ASN A 314 7.49 14.19 8.28
CA ASN A 314 8.34 15.38 8.39
C ASN A 314 9.35 15.24 9.54
N GLU A 315 8.90 14.80 10.71
CA GLU A 315 9.79 14.60 11.87
C GLU A 315 10.77 13.46 11.64
N LEU A 316 10.32 12.36 11.04
CA LEU A 316 11.19 11.24 10.66
C LEU A 316 12.23 11.68 9.63
N ALA A 317 11.85 12.42 8.59
CA ALA A 317 12.76 12.89 7.55
C ALA A 317 13.83 13.84 8.10
N LYS A 318 13.47 14.76 9.00
CA LYS A 318 14.43 15.61 9.73
C LYS A 318 15.40 14.76 10.55
N ARG A 319 14.89 13.82 11.33
CA ARG A 319 15.70 12.94 12.20
C ARG A 319 16.69 12.10 11.42
N THR A 320 16.26 11.56 10.28
CA THR A 320 17.11 10.76 9.39
C THR A 320 17.94 11.60 8.41
N ARG A 321 17.86 12.94 8.48
CA ARG A 321 18.52 13.87 7.56
C ARG A 321 18.25 13.57 6.07
N ASN A 322 17.04 13.10 5.77
CA ASN A 322 16.60 12.83 4.40
C ASN A 322 16.02 14.11 3.79
N SER A 323 16.89 14.95 3.22
CA SER A 323 16.53 16.26 2.67
C SER A 323 15.54 16.18 1.50
N ASP A 324 15.67 15.16 0.66
CA ASP A 324 14.81 14.97 -0.50
C ASP A 324 13.38 14.62 -0.07
N GLU A 325 13.24 13.69 0.88
CA GLU A 325 11.93 13.34 1.44
C GLU A 325 11.33 14.51 2.23
N LEU A 326 12.15 15.22 3.01
CA LEU A 326 11.71 16.40 3.76
C LEU A 326 11.11 17.46 2.83
N ALA A 327 11.74 17.73 1.69
CA ALA A 327 11.23 18.68 0.70
C ALA A 327 9.85 18.25 0.13
N ARG A 328 9.69 16.95 -0.19
CA ARG A 328 8.40 16.41 -0.66
C ARG A 328 7.32 16.54 0.40
N VAL A 329 7.61 16.15 1.64
CA VAL A 329 6.66 16.23 2.76
C VAL A 329 6.24 17.68 3.01
N GLN A 330 7.17 18.63 3.00
CA GLN A 330 6.85 20.05 3.20
C GLN A 330 5.96 20.62 2.10
N GLN A 331 6.15 20.19 0.85
CA GLN A 331 5.25 20.55 -0.24
C GLN A 331 3.84 19.99 0.00
N ARG A 332 3.73 18.75 0.46
CA ARG A 332 2.44 18.11 0.75
C ARG A 332 1.71 18.71 1.94
N LEU A 333 2.43 19.10 3.00
CA LEU A 333 1.85 19.79 4.15
C LEU A 333 1.16 21.09 3.73
N LYS A 334 1.80 21.89 2.88
CA LYS A 334 1.21 23.13 2.34
C LYS A 334 -0.09 22.86 1.57
N LEU A 335 -0.15 21.76 0.82
CA LEU A 335 -1.36 21.36 0.08
C LEU A 335 -2.49 20.96 1.04
N VAL A 336 -2.21 20.15 2.06
CA VAL A 336 -3.24 19.72 3.02
C VAL A 336 -3.75 20.88 3.88
N GLU A 337 -2.87 21.80 4.28
CA GLU A 337 -3.27 23.01 5.01
C GLU A 337 -4.24 23.89 4.21
N TRP A 338 -4.16 23.89 2.88
CA TRP A 338 -5.13 24.59 2.03
C TRP A 338 -6.52 23.94 2.10
N HIS A 339 -6.60 22.61 2.13
CA HIS A 339 -7.88 21.87 2.26
C HIS A 339 -8.54 22.03 3.63
N ASN A 340 -7.77 22.33 4.69
CA ASN A 340 -8.28 22.44 6.07
C ASN A 340 -8.66 23.88 6.49
N ARG A 341 -8.56 24.87 5.59
CA ARG A 341 -8.96 26.27 5.85
C ARG A 341 -10.42 26.51 5.48
#